data_AF-A0AAE6RFB1-F1
#
_entry.id   AF-A0AAE6RFB1-F1
#
_cell.length_a   1.000
_cell.length_b   1.000
_cell.length_c   1.000
_cell.angle_alpha   90.00
_cell.angle_beta   90.00
_cell.angle_gamma   90.00
#
_symmetry.space_group_name_H-M   'P 1'
#
loop_
_entity.id
_entity.type
_entity.pdbx_description
1 polymer ?
#
loop_
_entity_poly.entity_id
_entity_poly.type
_entity_poly.pdbx_seq_one_letter_code
_entity_poly.pdbx_strand_id
1 'polypeptide(L)'
;MTHPFHCAFHPAPGNVGGVLNIGPASVSIDLENLRLFANVVAQIEKRRAAGPARSEILGEWTGSESIDWAHIGFHSCRESYSLRYNGVAWEAPADATIAAAAEARLFLDDMRLQA
;
A
#
# COMPACT_ATOMS: atom_id res chain seq x y z
N MET A 1 -4.76 -26.13 7.32
CA MET A 1 -4.56 -25.84 5.88
C MET A 1 -3.83 -24.52 5.80
N THR A 2 -2.52 -24.57 5.57
CA THR A 2 -1.67 -23.40 5.37
C THR A 2 -2.02 -22.81 4.02
N HIS A 3 -2.67 -21.65 4.00
CA HIS A 3 -2.85 -20.89 2.77
C HIS A 3 -1.47 -20.64 2.16
N PRO A 4 -1.26 -20.90 0.86
CA PRO A 4 0.00 -20.56 0.21
C PRO A 4 0.22 -19.06 0.39
N PHE A 5 1.44 -18.69 0.77
CA PHE A 5 1.92 -17.31 0.80
C PHE A 5 1.74 -16.70 -0.60
N HIS A 6 0.59 -16.06 -0.83
CA HIS A 6 0.44 -15.14 -1.95
C HIS A 6 1.20 -13.88 -1.53
N CYS A 7 2.32 -13.58 -2.19
CA CYS A 7 3.02 -12.31 -1.96
C CYS A 7 2.02 -11.16 -2.14
N ALA A 8 1.95 -10.28 -1.15
CA ALA A 8 1.02 -9.16 -1.14
C ALA A 8 1.47 -8.05 -2.13
N PHE A 9 2.74 -8.08 -2.53
CA PHE A 9 3.33 -7.37 -3.64
C PHE A 9 4.27 -8.29 -4.44
N HIS A 10 4.33 -8.12 -5.76
CA HIS A 10 5.41 -8.71 -6.55
C HIS A 10 5.79 -7.82 -7.74
N PRO A 11 7.07 -7.82 -8.16
CA PRO A 11 7.47 -7.21 -9.41
C PRO A 11 6.80 -7.93 -10.59
N ALA A 12 6.56 -7.20 -11.68
CA ALA A 12 5.92 -7.75 -12.88
C ALA A 12 6.74 -7.40 -14.13
N PRO A 13 6.99 -8.35 -15.04
CA PRO A 13 7.67 -8.06 -16.31
C PRO A 13 6.93 -6.96 -17.09
N GLY A 14 7.65 -5.92 -17.51
CA GLY A 14 7.07 -4.81 -18.26
C GLY A 14 6.35 -3.74 -17.41
N ASN A 15 6.21 -3.93 -16.10
CA ASN A 15 5.75 -2.89 -15.16
C ASN A 15 6.76 -2.74 -14.01
N VAL A 16 7.54 -1.66 -14.06
CA VAL A 16 8.59 -1.35 -13.09
C VAL A 16 8.03 -1.18 -11.66
N GLY A 17 6.78 -0.76 -11.51
CA GLY A 17 6.13 -0.63 -10.20
C GLY A 17 5.44 -1.90 -9.70
N GLY A 18 5.32 -2.95 -10.51
CA GLY A 18 4.80 -4.25 -10.08
C GLY A 18 3.29 -4.30 -9.81
N VAL A 19 2.89 -5.24 -8.95
CA VAL A 19 1.49 -5.59 -8.68
C VAL A 19 1.26 -5.71 -7.18
N LEU A 20 0.19 -5.07 -6.69
CA LEU A 20 -0.32 -5.20 -5.32
C LEU A 20 -1.50 -6.19 -5.29
N ASN A 21 -1.41 -7.21 -4.43
CA ASN A 21 -2.44 -8.24 -4.22
C ASN A 21 -3.25 -7.98 -2.95
N ILE A 22 -3.66 -6.72 -2.76
CA ILE A 22 -4.39 -6.25 -1.57
C ILE A 22 -5.80 -5.76 -1.89
N GLY A 23 -6.33 -6.15 -3.05
CA GLY A 23 -7.68 -5.79 -3.50
C GLY A 23 -8.49 -7.01 -3.95
N PRO A 24 -9.75 -6.80 -4.36
CA PRO A 24 -10.57 -7.86 -4.96
C PRO A 24 -9.97 -8.42 -6.26
N ALA A 25 -9.06 -7.67 -6.87
CA ALA A 25 -8.20 -8.07 -7.97
C ALA A 25 -6.78 -7.55 -7.75
N SER A 26 -5.81 -8.13 -8.47
CA SER A 26 -4.43 -7.64 -8.54
C SER A 26 -4.37 -6.23 -9.13
N VAL A 27 -3.72 -5.30 -8.45
CA VAL A 27 -3.58 -3.89 -8.84
C VAL A 27 -2.21 -3.67 -9.46
N SER A 28 -2.17 -3.39 -10.76
CA SER A 28 -0.95 -2.96 -11.45
C SER A 28 -0.66 -1.50 -11.08
N ILE A 29 0.55 -1.22 -10.62
CA ILE A 29 0.94 0.11 -10.10
C ILE A 29 2.30 0.51 -10.69
N ASP A 30 2.51 1.80 -11.00
CA ASP A 30 3.82 2.31 -11.42
C ASP A 30 4.73 2.61 -10.22
N LEU A 31 5.99 2.93 -10.51
CA LEU A 31 7.03 3.11 -9.49
C LEU A 31 6.77 4.31 -8.56
N GLU A 32 6.22 5.40 -9.07
CA GLU A 32 5.98 6.60 -8.27
C GLU A 32 4.81 6.38 -7.30
N ASN A 33 3.73 5.80 -7.80
CA ASN A 33 2.58 5.41 -7.01
C ASN A 33 2.91 4.30 -6.01
N LEU A 34 3.81 3.37 -6.33
CA LEU A 34 4.31 2.34 -5.40
C LEU A 34 5.09 2.98 -4.24
N ARG A 35 5.99 3.93 -4.54
CA ARG A 35 6.76 4.66 -3.53
C ARG A 35 5.84 5.43 -2.59
N LEU A 36 4.84 6.11 -3.14
CA LEU A 36 3.85 6.84 -2.36
C LEU A 36 3.09 5.89 -1.43
N PHE A 37 2.56 4.79 -1.96
CA PHE A 37 1.83 3.78 -1.21
C PHE A 37 2.65 3.27 -0.01
N ALA A 38 3.88 2.82 -0.23
CA ALA A 38 4.73 2.29 0.83
C ALA A 38 5.03 3.34 1.92
N ASN A 39 5.29 4.60 1.52
CA ASN A 39 5.56 5.69 2.46
C ASN A 39 4.32 6.06 3.30
N VAL A 40 3.16 6.17 2.66
CA VAL A 40 1.91 6.57 3.31
C VAL A 40 1.44 5.48 4.28
N VAL A 41 1.51 4.20 3.90
CA VAL A 41 1.19 3.09 4.82
C VAL A 41 2.12 3.09 6.03
N ALA A 42 3.43 3.29 5.84
CA ALA A 42 4.37 3.41 6.96
C ALA A 42 4.07 4.61 7.88
N GLN A 43 3.66 5.75 7.31
CA GLN A 43 3.22 6.93 8.08
C GLN A 43 1.99 6.62 8.93
N ILE A 44 0.99 5.96 8.34
CA ILE A 44 -0.24 5.56 9.04
C ILE A 44 0.10 4.57 10.17
N GLU A 45 0.95 3.57 9.92
CA GLU A 45 1.34 2.60 10.94
C GLU A 45 2.11 3.24 12.10
N LYS A 46 2.97 4.23 11.82
CA LYS A 46 3.63 5.00 12.87
C LYS A 46 2.63 5.75 13.75
N ARG A 47 1.55 6.30 13.17
CA ARG A 47 0.47 6.97 13.91
C ARG A 47 -0.36 5.97 14.71
N ARG A 48 -0.68 4.80 14.13
CA ARG A 48 -1.39 3.70 14.79
C ARG A 48 -0.62 3.20 16.02
N ALA A 49 0.69 3.06 15.92
CA ALA A 49 1.56 2.65 17.03
C ALA A 49 1.65 3.70 18.15
N ALA A 50 1.37 4.97 17.88
CA ALA A 50 1.43 6.05 18.86
C ALA A 50 0.22 6.08 19.81
N GLY A 51 -0.85 5.34 19.51
CA GLY A 51 -2.01 5.19 20.40
C GLY A 51 -3.32 4.89 19.66
N PRO A 52 -4.38 4.56 20.40
CA PRO A 52 -5.67 4.24 19.81
C PRO A 52 -6.29 5.46 19.13
N ALA A 53 -6.57 5.35 17.83
CA ALA A 53 -7.33 6.34 17.09
C ALA A 53 -8.84 6.07 17.21
N ARG A 54 -9.60 7.09 17.60
CA ARG A 54 -11.08 7.06 17.64
C ARG A 54 -11.71 7.18 16.25
N SER A 55 -10.94 7.59 15.26
CA SER A 55 -11.36 7.84 13.89
C SER A 55 -10.39 7.19 12.91
N GLU A 56 -10.75 7.17 11.63
CA GLU A 56 -9.86 6.78 10.55
C GLU A 56 -8.55 7.58 10.61
N ILE A 57 -7.42 6.90 10.43
CA ILE A 57 -6.11 7.53 10.27
C ILE A 57 -5.89 7.70 8.78
N LEU A 58 -5.94 8.95 8.31
CA LEU A 58 -5.68 9.27 6.91
C LEU A 58 -4.18 9.40 6.64
N GLY A 59 -3.77 8.87 5.50
CA GLY A 59 -2.48 9.12 4.90
C GLY A 59 -2.39 10.54 4.38
N GLU A 60 -1.20 11.13 4.46
CA GLU A 60 -0.95 12.48 3.98
C GLU A 60 0.17 12.47 2.94
N TRP A 61 -0.09 13.10 1.81
CA TRP A 61 0.90 13.34 0.77
C TRP A 61 0.57 14.60 0.00
N THR A 62 1.57 15.17 -0.67
CA THR A 62 1.37 16.25 -1.64
C THR A 62 0.95 15.63 -2.95
N GLY A 63 -0.21 16.04 -3.48
CA GLY A 63 -0.67 15.62 -4.80
C GLY A 63 0.29 16.07 -5.91
N SER A 64 0.46 15.23 -6.92
CA SER A 64 1.17 15.51 -8.17
C SER A 64 0.32 14.96 -9.31
N GLU A 65 0.47 15.51 -10.52
CA GLU A 65 -0.25 15.04 -11.72
C GLU A 65 0.04 13.57 -12.05
N SER A 66 1.17 13.03 -11.57
CA SER A 66 1.60 11.64 -11.72
C SER A 66 1.06 10.68 -10.64
N ILE A 67 0.33 11.19 -9.64
CA ILE A 67 -0.18 10.38 -8.52
C ILE A 67 -1.65 10.04 -8.74
N ASP A 68 -1.93 8.77 -8.92
CA ASP A 68 -3.28 8.23 -9.14
C ASP A 68 -3.99 7.84 -7.84
N TRP A 69 -3.29 7.88 -6.70
CA TRP A 69 -3.89 7.68 -5.39
C TRP A 69 -4.76 8.87 -5.01
N ALA A 70 -6.03 8.58 -4.75
CA ALA A 70 -7.00 9.54 -4.25
C ALA A 70 -7.33 9.33 -2.76
N HIS A 71 -7.08 8.14 -2.21
CA HIS A 71 -7.34 7.83 -0.79
C HIS A 71 -6.48 6.67 -0.30
N ILE A 72 -5.86 6.84 0.87
CA ILE A 72 -5.24 5.77 1.66
C ILE A 72 -5.54 6.09 3.12
N GLY A 73 -6.33 5.26 3.79
CA GLY A 73 -6.71 5.47 5.18
C GLY A 73 -6.92 4.16 5.93
N PHE A 74 -6.72 4.17 7.25
CA PHE A 74 -6.85 3.01 8.12
C PHE A 74 -8.01 3.17 9.10
N HIS A 75 -8.90 2.19 9.15
CA HIS A 75 -10.03 2.12 10.06
C HIS A 75 -9.72 1.18 11.25
N SER A 76 -9.43 1.75 12.42
CA SER A 76 -9.10 0.99 13.64
C SER A 76 -10.22 0.02 14.07
N CYS A 77 -11.48 0.39 13.94
CA CYS A 77 -12.58 -0.48 14.36
C CYS A 77 -12.78 -1.72 13.47
N ARG A 78 -12.31 -1.67 12.22
CA ARG A 78 -12.44 -2.75 11.23
C ARG A 78 -11.13 -3.48 10.97
N GLU A 79 -10.02 -2.92 11.45
CA GLU A 79 -8.66 -3.40 11.16
C GLU A 79 -8.44 -3.56 9.64
N SER A 80 -8.83 -2.54 8.89
CA SER A 80 -8.77 -2.50 7.43
C SER A 80 -8.33 -1.15 6.89
N TYR A 81 -7.79 -1.15 5.67
CA TYR A 81 -7.49 0.06 4.91
C TYR A 81 -8.58 0.33 3.88
N SER A 82 -9.02 1.59 3.82
CA SER A 82 -9.77 2.14 2.70
C SER A 82 -8.77 2.67 1.69
N LEU A 83 -8.89 2.23 0.44
CA LEU A 83 -7.94 2.50 -0.64
C LEU A 83 -8.70 3.02 -1.87
N ARG A 84 -8.16 4.05 -2.53
CA ARG A 84 -8.65 4.51 -3.83
C ARG A 84 -7.48 4.85 -4.75
N TYR A 85 -7.35 4.08 -5.82
CA TYR A 85 -6.29 4.20 -6.83
C TYR A 85 -6.91 4.16 -8.22
N ASN A 86 -6.52 5.10 -9.08
CA ASN A 86 -6.97 5.18 -10.48
C ASN A 86 -8.50 5.05 -10.63
N GLY A 87 -9.24 5.77 -9.78
CA GLY A 87 -10.71 5.78 -9.76
C GLY A 87 -11.38 4.54 -9.14
N VAL A 88 -10.65 3.47 -8.83
CA VAL A 88 -11.18 2.27 -8.19
C VAL A 88 -11.03 2.39 -6.67
N ALA A 89 -12.10 2.13 -5.93
CA ALA A 89 -12.10 2.12 -4.47
C ALA A 89 -12.35 0.71 -3.93
N TRP A 90 -11.59 0.32 -2.91
CA TRP A 90 -11.78 -0.96 -2.23
C TRP A 90 -11.35 -0.87 -0.76
N GLU A 91 -11.76 -1.88 0.01
CA GLU A 91 -11.31 -2.09 1.39
C GLU A 91 -10.40 -3.32 1.43
N ALA A 92 -9.29 -3.24 2.17
CA ALA A 92 -8.27 -4.26 2.26
C ALA A 92 -7.95 -4.60 3.72
N PRO A 93 -7.72 -5.88 4.08
CA PRO A 93 -7.25 -6.22 5.42
C PRO A 93 -5.95 -5.49 5.79
N ALA A 94 -5.81 -5.07 7.06
CA ALA A 94 -4.65 -4.33 7.51
C ALA A 94 -3.35 -5.13 7.41
N ASP A 95 -3.37 -6.39 7.81
CA ASP A 95 -2.25 -7.31 7.68
C ASP A 95 -1.76 -7.44 6.23
N ALA A 96 -2.67 -7.61 5.28
CA ALA A 96 -2.35 -7.70 3.86
C ALA A 96 -1.77 -6.39 3.31
N THR A 97 -2.36 -5.24 3.67
CA THR A 97 -1.90 -3.91 3.23
C THR A 97 -0.51 -3.58 3.78
N ILE A 98 -0.27 -3.89 5.06
CA ILE A 98 1.02 -3.70 5.72
C ILE A 98 2.08 -4.61 5.10
N ALA A 99 1.75 -5.89 4.86
CA ALA A 99 2.65 -6.82 4.19
C ALA A 99 3.03 -6.33 2.79
N ALA A 100 2.05 -5.88 1.99
CA ALA A 100 2.32 -5.34 0.66
C ALA A 100 3.20 -4.09 0.69
N ALA A 101 2.97 -3.18 1.65
CA ALA A 101 3.81 -2.00 1.81
C ALA A 101 5.24 -2.36 2.23
N ALA A 102 5.42 -3.35 3.11
CA ALA A 102 6.73 -3.85 3.52
C ALA A 102 7.48 -4.53 2.37
N GLU A 103 6.81 -5.39 1.62
CA GLU A 103 7.36 -6.06 0.43
C GLU A 103 7.72 -5.05 -0.67
N ALA A 104 6.84 -4.08 -0.94
CA ALA A 104 7.11 -2.97 -1.86
C ALA A 104 8.32 -2.16 -1.41
N ARG A 105 8.47 -1.91 -0.10
CA ARG A 105 9.61 -1.17 0.43
C ARG A 105 10.93 -1.93 0.24
N LEU A 106 10.95 -3.23 0.53
CA LEU A 106 12.12 -4.08 0.28
C LEU A 106 12.55 -4.02 -1.19
N PHE A 107 11.59 -4.17 -2.10
CA PHE A 107 11.85 -4.05 -3.54
C PHE A 107 12.43 -2.68 -3.94
N LEU A 108 11.84 -1.59 -3.44
CA LEU A 108 12.32 -0.23 -3.70
C LEU A 108 13.73 0.01 -3.17
N ASP A 109 14.06 -0.53 -2.00
CA ASP A 109 15.39 -0.42 -1.39
C ASP A 109 16.41 -1.25 -2.19
N ASP A 110 16.06 -2.46 -2.64
CA ASP A 110 16.90 -3.29 -3.52
C ASP A 110 17.20 -2.59 -4.85
N MET A 111 16.20 -2.00 -5.50
CA MET A 111 16.39 -1.21 -6.72
C MET A 111 17.37 -0.04 -6.51
N ARG A 112 17.31 0.62 -5.34
CA ARG A 112 18.21 1.74 -5.02
C ARG A 112 19.65 1.30 -4.83
N LEU A 113 19.88 0.09 -4.32
CA LEU A 113 21.23 -0.47 -4.12
C LEU A 113 21.87 -0.94 -5.43
N GLN A 114 21.08 -1.19 -6.47
CA GLN A 114 21.53 -1.65 -7.78
C GLN A 114 21.76 -0.51 -8.79
N ALA A 115 21.36 0.72 -8.47
CA ALA A 115 21.50 1.92 -9.30
C ALA A 115 22.80 2.68 -8.99
#